data_AF-A0A349YPF1-F1
#
_entry.id   AF-A0A349YPF1-F1
#
_cell.length_a   1.000
_cell.length_b   1.000
_cell.length_c   1.000
_cell.angle_alpha   90.00
_cell.angle_beta   90.00
_cell.angle_gamma   90.00
#
_symmetry.space_group_name_H-M   'P 1'
#
loop_
_entity.id
_entity.type
_entity.pdbx_description
1 polymer ?
#
loop_
_entity_poly.entity_id
_entity_poly.type
_entity_poly.pdbx_seq_one_letter_code
_entity_poly.pdbx_strand_id
1 'polypeptide(L)' 'MKTDAALDFSDKYENDLDGFVQFINEANLIFQGDYKETWRQIREGRNSIDRHSNLHLFVNDPFGQMGR' A
#
# COMPACT_ATOMS: atom_id res chain seq x y z
N MET A 1 -18.74 -14.34 1.26
CA MET A 1 -19.00 -13.18 2.16
C MET A 1 -17.72 -12.38 2.30
N LYS A 2 -17.76 -11.09 2.69
CA LYS A 2 -16.52 -10.27 2.89
C LYS A 2 -15.51 -10.94 3.84
N THR A 3 -16.02 -11.72 4.80
CA THR A 3 -15.24 -12.49 5.76
C THR A 3 -14.40 -13.58 5.09
N ASP A 4 -14.96 -14.32 4.13
CA ASP A 4 -14.24 -15.41 3.43
C ASP A 4 -13.04 -14.85 2.66
N ALA A 5 -13.24 -13.73 1.95
CA ALA A 5 -12.14 -13.08 1.22
C ALA A 5 -11.05 -12.52 2.15
N ALA A 6 -11.41 -12.11 3.38
CA ALA A 6 -10.44 -11.67 4.37
C ALA A 6 -9.64 -12.84 4.96
N LEU A 7 -10.31 -13.98 5.18
CA LEU A 7 -9.66 -15.22 5.63
C LEU A 7 -8.72 -15.76 4.55
N ASP A 8 -9.19 -15.86 3.29
CA ASP A 8 -8.35 -16.30 2.17
C ASP A 8 -7.10 -15.43 1.99
N PHE A 9 -7.23 -14.11 2.20
CA PHE A 9 -6.11 -13.17 2.16
C PHE A 9 -5.14 -13.40 3.32
N SER A 10 -5.67 -13.61 4.54
CA SER A 10 -4.86 -13.95 5.72
C SER A 10 -4.09 -15.24 5.50
N ASP A 11 -4.78 -16.32 5.13
CA ASP A 11 -4.21 -17.65 4.92
C ASP A 11 -3.12 -17.64 3.84
N LYS A 12 -3.31 -16.85 2.78
CA LYS A 12 -2.31 -16.71 1.71
C LYS A 12 -0.99 -16.12 2.19
N TYR A 13 -1.04 -15.09 3.05
CA TYR A 13 0.13 -14.28 3.39
C TYR A 13 0.66 -14.51 4.81
N GLU A 14 -0.05 -15.26 5.67
CA GLU A 14 0.36 -15.56 7.05
C GLU A 14 1.79 -16.11 7.13
N ASN A 15 2.16 -16.96 6.17
CA ASN A 15 3.48 -17.60 6.10
C ASN A 15 4.29 -17.15 4.86
N ASP A 16 3.83 -16.12 4.14
CA ASP A 16 4.45 -15.59 2.92
C ASP A 16 4.65 -14.08 3.02
N LEU A 17 5.60 -13.69 3.87
CA LEU A 17 5.94 -12.28 4.09
C LEU A 17 6.44 -11.62 2.79
N ASP A 18 7.25 -12.32 2.00
CA ASP A 18 7.81 -11.77 0.76
C ASP A 18 6.70 -11.53 -0.27
N GLY A 19 5.76 -12.47 -0.41
CA GLY A 19 4.58 -12.30 -1.26
C GLY A 19 3.68 -11.16 -0.78
N PHE A 20 3.54 -10.98 0.54
CA PHE A 20 2.82 -9.84 1.09
C PHE A 20 3.50 -8.51 0.75
N VAL A 21 4.83 -8.44 0.91
CA VAL A 21 5.63 -7.25 0.56
C VAL A 21 5.54 -6.97 -0.93
N GLN A 22 5.56 -7.99 -1.80
CA GLN A 22 5.35 -7.81 -3.23
C GLN A 22 3.95 -7.26 -3.54
N PHE A 23 2.91 -7.82 -2.91
CA PHE A 23 1.52 -7.40 -3.09
C PHE A 23 1.32 -5.92 -2.75
N ILE A 24 1.80 -5.45 -1.59
CA ILE A 24 1.64 -4.03 -1.21
C ILE A 24 2.44 -3.06 -2.10
N ASN A 25 3.39 -3.57 -2.88
CA ASN A 25 4.22 -2.83 -3.83
C ASN A 25 3.69 -2.86 -5.27
N GLU A 26 2.55 -3.52 -5.53
CA GLU A 26 2.00 -3.60 -6.88
C GLU A 26 1.61 -2.20 -7.42
N ALA A 27 1.96 -1.92 -8.68
CA ALA A 27 1.83 -0.59 -9.29
C ALA A 27 0.39 -0.05 -9.33
N ASN A 28 -0.60 -0.95 -9.39
CA ASN A 28 -2.03 -0.64 -9.33
C ASN A 28 -2.51 -0.24 -7.93
N LEU A 29 -1.74 -0.54 -6.87
CA LEU A 29 -2.06 -0.27 -5.49
C LEU A 29 -1.31 0.93 -4.92
N ILE A 30 -0.36 1.53 -5.65
CA ILE A 30 0.46 2.62 -5.14
C ILE A 30 0.15 3.96 -5.82
N PHE A 31 0.32 5.05 -5.07
CA PHE A 31 0.56 6.37 -5.65
C PHE A 31 2.07 6.59 -5.74
N GLN A 32 2.55 7.04 -6.89
CA GLN A 32 3.96 7.38 -7.11
C GLN A 32 4.30 8.68 -6.36
N GLY A 33 5.46 8.72 -5.70
CA GLY A 33 5.98 9.88 -4.99
C GLY A 33 6.22 9.61 -3.50
N ASP A 34 6.70 10.63 -2.78
CA ASP A 34 6.96 10.52 -1.35
C ASP A 34 5.66 10.61 -0.52
N TYR A 35 5.78 10.56 0.81
CA TYR A 35 4.64 10.71 1.71
C TYR A 35 3.87 12.02 1.46
N LYS A 36 4.55 13.13 1.26
CA LYS A 36 3.93 14.43 1.06
C LYS A 36 3.20 14.49 -0.28
N GLU A 37 3.80 13.98 -1.36
CA GLU A 37 3.17 13.90 -2.68
C GLU A 37 1.95 12.97 -2.68
N THR A 38 2.07 11.77 -2.12
CA THR A 38 0.96 10.81 -2.04
C THR A 38 -0.20 11.38 -1.22
N TRP A 39 0.07 12.02 -0.08
CA TRP A 39 -0.95 12.68 0.73
C TRP A 39 -1.58 13.90 0.04
N ARG A 40 -0.85 14.60 -0.82
CA ARG A 40 -1.44 15.66 -1.65
C ARG A 40 -2.41 15.03 -2.65
N GLN A 41 -1.99 14.00 -3.37
CA GLN A 41 -2.83 13.32 -4.37
C GLN A 41 -4.11 12.73 -3.77
N ILE A 42 -4.04 12.06 -2.61
CA ILE A 42 -5.21 11.50 -1.91
C ILE A 42 -6.27 12.57 -1.59
N ARG A 43 -5.82 13.80 -1.28
CA ARG A 43 -6.71 14.91 -0.90
C ARG A 43 -7.38 15.60 -2.08
N GLU A 44 -6.91 15.36 -3.30
CA GLU A 44 -7.46 15.99 -4.50
C GLU A 44 -8.72 15.27 -4.99
N GLY A 45 -9.80 16.03 -5.18
CA GLY A 45 -11.03 15.56 -5.83
C GLY A 45 -11.64 14.30 -5.20
N ARG A 46 -11.62 13.19 -5.94
CA ARG A 46 -12.20 11.89 -5.54
C ARG A 46 -11.13 10.80 -5.37
N ASN A 47 -9.86 11.17 -5.32
CA ASN A 47 -8.75 10.21 -5.22
C ASN A 47 -8.72 9.48 -3.87
N SER A 48 -9.39 10.01 -2.85
CA SER A 48 -9.58 9.35 -1.56
C SER A 48 -10.48 8.10 -1.62
N ILE A 49 -11.25 7.96 -2.70
CA ILE A 49 -12.14 6.82 -2.95
C ILE A 49 -11.41 5.74 -3.77
N ASP A 50 -10.33 6.10 -4.45
CA ASP A 50 -9.54 5.17 -5.23
C ASP A 50 -8.72 4.27 -4.31
N ARG A 51 -8.57 2.99 -4.69
CA ARG A 51 -8.01 1.94 -3.82
C ARG A 51 -6.48 1.95 -3.74
N HIS A 52 -5.87 3.10 -3.87
CA HIS A 52 -4.43 3.25 -3.73
C HIS A 52 -4.03 3.34 -2.25
N SER A 53 -2.81 2.91 -1.95
CA SER A 53 -2.23 2.81 -0.62
C SER A 53 -0.81 3.38 -0.62
N ASN A 54 -0.49 4.16 0.40
CA ASN A 54 0.86 4.64 0.66
C ASN A 54 1.65 3.72 1.61
N LEU A 55 1.10 2.54 1.96
CA LEU A 55 1.74 1.58 2.87
C LEU A 55 3.10 1.08 2.34
N HIS A 56 3.26 1.03 1.01
CA HIS A 56 4.52 0.67 0.36
C HIS A 56 5.68 1.58 0.80
N LEU A 57 5.43 2.87 1.09
CA LEU A 57 6.44 3.79 1.58
C LEU A 57 6.95 3.38 2.96
N PHE A 58 6.06 2.92 3.84
CA PHE A 58 6.46 2.47 5.18
C PHE A 58 7.30 1.20 5.12
N VAL A 59 6.92 0.25 4.27
CA VAL A 59 7.64 -1.03 4.19
C VAL A 59 9.02 -0.86 3.54
N ASN A 60 9.13 0.01 2.54
CA ASN A 60 10.40 0.22 1.82
C ASN A 60 11.29 1.27 2.46
N ASP A 61 10.72 2.30 3.08
CA ASP A 61 11.43 3.40 3.72
C ASP A 61 10.64 3.94 4.94
N PRO A 62 10.59 3.18 6.05
CA PRO A 62 9.76 3.49 7.22
C PRO A 62 10.05 4.85 7.87
N PHE A 63 11.16 5.49 7.51
CA PHE A 63 11.61 6.74 8.09
C PHE A 63 11.86 7.86 7.06
N GLY A 64 11.54 7.63 5.79
CA GLY A 64 11.74 8.61 4.72
C GLY A 64 13.21 9.05 4.56
N GLN A 65 14.15 8.13 4.79
CA GLN A 65 15.58 8.41 4.78
C GLN A 65 16.21 8.30 3.38
N MET A 66 15.53 7.69 2.39
CA MET A 66 16.07 7.56 1.03
C MET A 66 15.96 8.83 0.17
N GLY A 67 15.49 9.95 0.74
CA GLY A 67 15.37 11.25 0.07
C GLY A 67 16.01 12.43 0.81
N ARG A 68 16.87 12.19 1.81
CA ARG A 68 17.66 13.24 2.51
C ARG A 68 19.13 13.19 2.15
#